data_AF-A0A1R1LSV0-F1
#
_entry.id   AF-A0A1R1LSV0-F1
#
_cell.length_a   1.000
_cell.length_b   1.000
_cell.length_c   1.000
_cell.angle_alpha   90.00
_cell.angle_beta   90.00
_cell.angle_gamma   90.00
#
_symmetry.space_group_name_H-M   'P 1'
#
loop_
_entity.id
_entity.type
_entity.pdbx_description
1 polymer ?
#
loop_
_entity_poly.entity_id
_entity_poly.type
_entity_poly.pdbx_seq_one_letter_code
_entity_poly.pdbx_strand_id
1 'polypeptide(L)'
;MVHLTEQVFAWSAAGEFDRLGAVMHAVTADEDPRIFLASAWRVIQSDLGALERLSASHVELPGGTTVDESAYLSGTVVGATAFRCEEGSLEGRVAVTEDLKVIGILMVPPKHGRLPF
;
A
#
# COMPACT_ATOMS: atom_id res chain seq x y z
N MET A 1 3.95 -4.20 -11.27
CA MET A 1 3.98 -3.53 -9.95
C MET A 1 2.67 -3.76 -9.21
N VAL A 2 1.53 -3.61 -9.89
CA VAL A 2 0.18 -3.69 -9.29
C VAL A 2 -0.05 -4.92 -8.42
N HIS A 3 0.45 -6.07 -8.85
CA HIS A 3 0.33 -7.31 -8.09
C HIS A 3 1.05 -7.27 -6.72
N LEU A 4 2.17 -6.54 -6.60
CA LEU A 4 2.86 -6.37 -5.32
C LEU A 4 2.05 -5.49 -4.37
N THR A 5 1.47 -4.39 -4.87
CA THR A 5 0.61 -3.49 -4.08
C THR A 5 -0.57 -4.23 -3.47
N GLU A 6 -1.29 -4.99 -4.29
CA GLU A 6 -2.45 -5.76 -3.81
C GLU A 6 -2.03 -6.81 -2.77
N GLN A 7 -0.91 -7.50 -3.00
CA GLN A 7 -0.37 -8.47 -2.06
C GLN A 7 0.03 -7.84 -0.72
N VAL A 8 0.70 -6.69 -0.74
CA VAL A 8 1.10 -5.96 0.48
C VAL A 8 -0.11 -5.70 1.36
N PHE A 9 -1.22 -5.25 0.79
CA PHE A 9 -2.42 -5.00 1.56
C PHE A 9 -3.20 -6.26 1.94
N ALA A 10 -3.24 -7.27 1.08
CA ALA A 10 -3.83 -8.56 1.42
C ALA A 10 -3.10 -9.20 2.62
N TRP A 11 -1.76 -9.22 2.61
CA TRP A 11 -0.95 -9.71 3.72
C TRP A 11 -1.16 -8.87 4.98
N SER A 12 -1.20 -7.54 4.86
CA SER A 12 -1.41 -6.66 6.01
C SER A 12 -2.79 -6.87 6.65
N ALA A 13 -3.85 -6.98 5.84
CA ALA A 13 -5.21 -7.24 6.32
C ALA A 13 -5.35 -8.64 6.96
N ALA A 14 -4.62 -9.63 6.45
CA ALA A 14 -4.58 -10.99 6.99
C ALA A 14 -3.63 -11.15 8.20
N GLY A 15 -2.86 -10.12 8.56
CA GLY A 15 -1.86 -10.19 9.62
C GLY A 15 -0.60 -10.98 9.27
N GLU A 16 -0.35 -11.25 7.98
CA GLU A 16 0.82 -11.99 7.47
C GLU A 16 2.06 -11.09 7.38
N PHE A 17 2.42 -10.42 8.48
CA PHE A 17 3.48 -9.40 8.48
C PHE A 17 4.88 -9.95 8.23
N ASP A 18 5.14 -11.23 8.47
CA ASP A 18 6.42 -11.85 8.12
C ASP A 18 6.64 -11.87 6.59
N ARG A 19 5.56 -12.10 5.81
CA ARG A 19 5.61 -12.04 4.34
C ARG A 19 5.82 -10.60 3.87
N LEU A 20 5.17 -9.65 4.54
CA LEU A 20 5.38 -8.23 4.27
C LEU A 20 6.84 -7.82 4.53
N GLY A 21 7.40 -8.21 5.68
CA GLY A 21 8.79 -7.89 6.03
C GLY A 21 9.79 -8.42 5.01
N ALA A 22 9.54 -9.57 4.39
CA ALA A 22 10.41 -10.15 3.37
C ALA A 22 10.50 -9.32 2.07
N VAL A 23 9.47 -8.52 1.75
CA VAL A 23 9.46 -7.64 0.57
C VAL A 23 9.84 -6.20 0.88
N MET A 24 9.98 -5.84 2.15
CA MET A 24 10.39 -4.50 2.56
C MET A 24 11.88 -4.28 2.41
N HIS A 25 12.28 -3.02 2.23
CA HIS A 25 13.66 -2.61 2.35
C HIS A 25 14.14 -2.81 3.79
N ALA A 26 15.39 -3.24 3.99
CA ALA A 26 15.91 -3.64 5.31
C ALA A 26 15.70 -2.57 6.39
N VAL A 27 15.99 -1.31 6.06
CA VAL A 27 15.78 -0.17 6.98
C VAL A 27 14.32 -0.03 7.40
N THR A 28 13.37 -0.24 6.48
CA THR A 28 11.94 -0.12 6.77
C THR A 28 11.41 -1.37 7.52
N ALA A 29 12.00 -2.54 7.27
CA ALA A 29 11.66 -3.76 7.99
C ALA A 29 12.11 -3.70 9.47
N ASP A 30 13.19 -2.99 9.77
CA ASP A 30 13.71 -2.79 11.13
C ASP A 30 12.76 -1.96 12.02
N GLU A 31 11.82 -1.21 11.45
CA GLU A 31 10.81 -0.42 12.20
C GLU A 31 9.66 -1.27 12.77
N ASP A 32 9.69 -2.59 12.57
CA ASP A 32 8.63 -3.55 12.94
C ASP A 32 7.23 -3.18 12.41
N PRO A 33 6.95 -3.48 11.13
CA PRO A 33 5.69 -3.15 10.46
C PRO A 33 4.44 -3.69 11.17
N ARG A 34 4.58 -4.75 11.97
CA ARG A 34 3.49 -5.37 12.73
C ARG A 34 2.83 -4.37 13.66
N ILE A 35 3.62 -3.53 14.33
CA ILE A 35 3.12 -2.63 15.37
C ILE A 35 2.19 -1.58 14.75
N PHE A 36 2.64 -0.94 13.68
CA PHE A 36 1.92 0.16 13.05
C PHE A 36 0.76 -0.33 12.17
N LEU A 37 0.99 -1.36 11.35
CA LEU A 37 -0.03 -1.83 10.41
C LEU A 37 -1.14 -2.61 11.10
N ALA A 38 -0.85 -3.42 12.12
CA ALA A 38 -1.91 -4.09 12.88
C ALA A 38 -2.81 -3.08 13.60
N SER A 39 -2.22 -2.01 14.14
CA SER A 39 -2.96 -0.93 14.79
C SER A 39 -3.83 -0.17 13.78
N ALA A 40 -3.28 0.17 12.62
CA ALA A 40 -4.01 0.86 11.55
C ALA A 40 -5.18 0.00 11.01
N TRP A 41 -4.95 -1.29 10.76
CA TRP A 41 -6.02 -2.20 10.30
C TRP A 41 -7.11 -2.40 11.35
N ARG A 42 -6.77 -2.41 12.64
CA ARG A 42 -7.79 -2.46 13.70
C ARG A 42 -8.69 -1.23 13.68
N VAL A 43 -8.13 -0.03 13.45
CA VAL A 43 -8.92 1.20 13.30
C VAL A 43 -9.80 1.12 12.05
N ILE A 44 -9.23 0.72 10.91
CA ILE A 44 -9.99 0.57 9.65
C ILE A 44 -11.15 -0.42 9.82
N GLN A 45 -10.93 -1.57 10.45
CA GLN A 45 -11.98 -2.56 10.69
C GLN A 45 -13.06 -2.04 11.64
N SER A 46 -12.68 -1.24 12.64
CA SER A 46 -13.63 -0.62 13.56
C SER A 46 -14.51 0.43 12.87
N ASP A 47 -13.94 1.19 11.94
CA ASP A 47 -14.62 2.34 11.32
C ASP A 47 -15.38 1.98 10.04
N LEU A 48 -14.81 1.07 9.24
CA LEU A 48 -15.28 0.75 7.88
C LEU A 48 -15.65 -0.72 7.69
N GLY A 49 -15.48 -1.55 8.72
CA GLY A 49 -15.74 -2.99 8.65
C GLY A 49 -14.67 -3.77 7.88
N ALA A 50 -15.01 -5.01 7.51
CA ALA A 50 -14.09 -5.92 6.85
C ALA A 50 -13.70 -5.45 5.43
N LEU A 51 -12.47 -5.77 5.01
CA LEU A 51 -12.05 -5.58 3.62
C LEU A 51 -12.78 -6.59 2.73
N GLU A 52 -13.54 -6.10 1.75
CA GLU A 52 -14.28 -6.92 0.80
C GLU A 52 -13.49 -7.15 -0.50
N ARG A 53 -12.83 -6.11 -1.00
CA ARG A 53 -12.18 -6.13 -2.32
C ARG A 53 -11.08 -5.08 -2.47
N LEU A 54 -10.06 -5.42 -3.25
CA LEU A 54 -9.07 -4.50 -3.85
C LEU A 54 -9.40 -4.28 -5.33
N SER A 55 -9.22 -3.06 -5.84
CA SER A 55 -9.54 -2.75 -7.24
C SER A 55 -8.86 -1.47 -7.73
N ALA A 56 -8.96 -1.21 -9.04
CA ALA A 56 -8.44 0.03 -9.67
C ALA A 56 -6.95 0.27 -9.40
N SER A 57 -6.19 -0.81 -9.28
CA SER A 57 -4.77 -0.75 -8.99
C SER A 57 -4.00 -0.20 -10.18
N HIS A 58 -3.06 0.70 -9.92
CA HIS A 58 -2.26 1.36 -10.95
C HIS A 58 -0.91 1.81 -10.38
N VAL A 59 -0.02 2.25 -11.27
CA VAL A 59 1.29 2.82 -10.91
C VAL A 59 1.26 4.33 -11.05
N GLU A 60 1.88 5.00 -10.10
CA GLU A 60 2.08 6.43 -10.07
C GLU A 60 3.55 6.78 -9.80
N LEU A 61 3.95 7.99 -10.19
CA LEU A 61 5.11 8.65 -9.62
C LEU A 61 4.76 9.22 -8.23
N PRO A 62 5.73 9.51 -7.33
CA PRO A 62 5.47 10.12 -6.02
C PRO A 62 4.71 11.46 -6.03
N GLY A 63 4.51 12.06 -7.21
CA GLY A 63 3.65 13.22 -7.40
C GLY A 63 2.18 12.89 -7.70
N GLY A 64 1.76 11.63 -7.67
CA GLY A 64 0.42 11.17 -8.03
C GLY A 64 0.15 11.14 -9.55
N THR A 65 1.19 11.20 -10.37
CA THR A 65 1.04 11.10 -11.83
C THR A 65 0.99 9.63 -12.22
N THR A 66 -0.16 9.16 -12.71
CA THR A 66 -0.32 7.81 -13.23
C THR A 66 0.62 7.56 -14.41
N VAL A 67 1.26 6.41 -14.43
CA VAL A 67 2.18 5.98 -15.50
C VAL A 67 1.79 4.62 -16.04
N ASP A 68 2.17 4.37 -17.29
CA ASP A 68 2.03 3.06 -17.92
C ASP A 68 3.01 2.08 -17.26
N GLU A 69 2.53 0.90 -16.84
CA GLU A 69 3.38 -0.13 -16.21
C GLU A 69 4.48 -0.65 -17.14
N SER A 70 4.30 -0.52 -18.46
CA SER A 70 5.29 -0.93 -19.47
C SER A 70 6.38 0.10 -19.69
N ALA A 71 6.25 1.32 -19.14
CA ALA A 71 7.27 2.33 -19.23
C ALA A 71 8.52 1.93 -18.44
N TYR A 72 9.70 2.20 -18.99
CA TYR A 72 10.94 2.10 -18.24
C TYR A 72 10.99 3.25 -17.22
N LEU A 73 10.84 2.92 -15.95
CA LEU A 73 10.83 3.87 -14.84
C LEU A 73 12.13 3.69 -14.04
N SER A 74 12.79 4.80 -13.75
CA SER A 74 13.95 4.86 -12.85
C SER A 74 13.57 5.69 -11.63
N GLY A 75 13.98 5.22 -10.44
CA GLY A 75 13.71 5.79 -9.14
C GLY A 75 12.61 5.07 -8.36
N THR A 76 11.96 5.82 -7.47
CA THR A 76 10.83 5.33 -6.68
C THR A 76 9.54 5.44 -7.47
N VAL A 77 8.75 4.38 -7.46
CA VAL A 77 7.38 4.39 -7.98
C VAL A 77 6.40 4.07 -6.85
N VAL A 78 5.15 4.47 -7.03
CA VAL A 78 4.09 4.26 -6.07
C VAL A 78 3.03 3.37 -6.70
N GLY A 79 2.68 2.29 -6.03
CA GLY A 79 1.50 1.52 -6.38
C GLY A 79 0.30 2.00 -5.59
N ALA A 80 -0.77 2.36 -6.29
CA ALA A 80 -2.03 2.75 -5.68
C ALA A 80 -3.09 1.66 -5.92
N THR A 81 -3.97 1.45 -4.96
CA THR A 81 -5.14 0.55 -5.07
C THR A 81 -6.29 1.06 -4.22
N ALA A 82 -7.53 0.84 -4.67
CA ALA A 82 -8.71 1.17 -3.88
C ALA A 82 -9.13 -0.02 -3.00
N PHE A 83 -9.34 0.25 -1.71
CA PHE A 83 -10.00 -0.64 -0.77
C PHE A 83 -11.50 -0.43 -0.83
N ARG A 84 -12.25 -1.51 -0.97
CA ARG A 84 -13.67 -1.54 -0.66
C ARG A 84 -13.86 -2.32 0.63
N CYS A 85 -14.40 -1.65 1.64
CA CYS A 85 -14.80 -2.24 2.91
C CYS A 85 -16.34 -2.24 3.01
N GLU A 86 -16.88 -2.92 4.02
CA GLU A 86 -18.33 -3.01 4.27
C GLU A 86 -19.00 -1.63 4.31
N GLU A 87 -18.39 -0.68 5.03
CA GLU A 87 -18.94 0.65 5.31
C GLU A 87 -18.08 1.78 4.72
N GLY A 88 -17.51 1.56 3.53
CA GLY A 88 -16.87 2.63 2.77
C GLY A 88 -15.68 2.21 1.92
N SER A 89 -14.84 3.18 1.58
CA SER A 89 -13.64 2.94 0.80
C SER A 89 -12.46 3.76 1.30
N LEU A 90 -11.28 3.24 1.03
CA LEU A 90 -10.00 3.89 1.26
C LEU A 90 -9.13 3.71 0.01
N GLU A 91 -8.00 4.41 -0.01
CA GLU A 91 -6.95 4.19 -0.99
C GLU A 91 -5.66 3.74 -0.28
N GLY A 92 -5.02 2.74 -0.86
CA GLY A 92 -3.77 2.18 -0.39
C GLY A 92 -2.65 2.55 -1.33
N ARG A 93 -1.55 3.06 -0.78
CA ARG A 93 -0.38 3.48 -1.56
C ARG A 93 0.87 2.80 -1.03
N VAL A 94 1.67 2.23 -1.92
CA VAL A 94 2.90 1.49 -1.60
C VAL A 94 4.05 2.08 -2.40
N ALA A 95 4.98 2.75 -1.73
CA ALA A 95 6.21 3.22 -2.36
C ALA A 95 7.21 2.08 -2.47
N VAL A 96 7.77 1.89 -3.67
CA VAL A 96 8.75 0.85 -3.98
C VAL A 96 9.98 1.42 -4.68
N THR A 97 11.13 0.85 -4.38
CA THR A 97 12.40 1.12 -5.08
C THR A 97 12.43 0.45 -6.46
N GLU A 98 13.45 0.77 -7.26
CA GLU A 98 13.72 0.09 -8.54
C GLU A 98 13.83 -1.44 -8.39
N ASP A 99 14.46 -1.91 -7.31
CA ASP A 99 14.58 -3.35 -6.97
C ASP A 99 13.32 -3.98 -6.36
N LEU A 100 12.17 -3.30 -6.47
CA LEU A 100 10.87 -3.75 -5.94
C LEU A 100 10.87 -3.97 -4.42
N LYS A 101 11.64 -3.18 -3.67
CA LYS A 101 11.59 -3.17 -2.21
C LYS A 101 10.61 -2.14 -1.71
N VAL A 102 9.70 -2.55 -0.83
CA VAL A 102 8.73 -1.66 -0.20
C VAL A 102 9.45 -0.75 0.81
N ILE A 103 9.32 0.56 0.62
CA ILE A 103 9.92 1.59 1.48
C ILE A 103 8.88 2.46 2.19
N GLY A 104 7.60 2.32 1.84
CA GLY A 104 6.52 3.06 2.48
C GLY A 104 5.15 2.48 2.15
N ILE A 105 4.22 2.56 3.11
CA ILE A 105 2.84 2.11 2.97
C ILE A 105 1.94 3.19 3.58
N LEU A 106 0.90 3.59 2.86
CA LEU A 106 -0.14 4.51 3.32
C LEU A 106 -1.52 3.89 3.09
N MET A 107 -2.43 4.18 4.01
CA MET A 107 -3.87 3.93 3.87
C MET A 107 -4.57 5.24 4.19
N VAL A 108 -5.31 5.78 3.22
CA VAL A 108 -5.81 7.16 3.25
C VAL A 108 -7.25 7.24 2.74
N PRO A 109 -8.02 8.26 3.14
CA PRO A 109 -9.33 8.51 2.55
C PRO A 109 -9.23 8.73 1.04
N PRO A 110 -10.25 8.34 0.27
CA PRO A 110 -10.31 8.66 -1.16
C PRO A 110 -10.32 10.18 -1.36
N LYS A 111 -9.73 10.65 -2.47
CA LYS A 111 -9.61 12.09 -2.80
C LYS A 111 -8.82 12.89 -1.75
N HIS A 112 -7.79 12.28 -1.18
CA HIS A 112 -6.85 12.98 -0.30
C HIS A 112 -6.11 14.12 -1.04
N GLY A 113 -5.57 15.05 -0.26
CA GLY A 113 -4.67 16.10 -0.77
C GLY A 113 -3.27 15.56 -1.10
N ARG A 114 -2.28 16.44 -1.08
CA ARG A 114 -0.88 16.08 -1.33
C ARG A 114 -0.36 15.17 -0.21
N LEU A 115 0.25 14.05 -0.59
CA LEU A 115 0.84 13.05 0.30
C LEU A 115 2.38 13.03 0.20
N PRO A 116 3.08 12.43 1.16
CA PRO A 116 4.56 12.39 1.19
C PRO A 116 5.19 11.56 0.05
N PHE A 117 4.39 10.70 -0.60
CA PHE A 117 4.64 10.00 -1.86
C PHE A 117 3.29 9.61 -2.44
#